data_AF-A0A3A8MV98-F1
#
_entry.id   AF-A0A3A8MV98-F1
#
_cell.length_a   1.000
_cell.length_b   1.000
_cell.length_c   1.000
_cell.angle_alpha   90.00
_cell.angle_beta   90.00
_cell.angle_gamma   90.00
#
_symmetry.space_group_name_H-M   'P 1'
#
loop_
_entity.id
_entity.type
_entity.pdbx_description
1 polymer ?
#
loop_
_entity_poly.entity_id
_entity_poly.type
_entity_poly.pdbx_seq_one_letter_code
_entity_poly.pdbx_strand_id
1 'polypeptide(L)'
;MANPISFDRDFGYLLPFMDKVASAASDLPDASARQELVQLMAEEKVRWERIRSLLQGAPGRGGSAGAARESLRLPTEAPPLARVSADGVNRVARSEAGFTVGSLKTTR
;
A
#
# COMPACT_ATOMS: atom_id res chain seq x y z
N MET A 1 12.98 -16.03 8.14
CA MET A 1 13.15 -14.63 8.58
C MET A 1 14.03 -13.94 7.56
N ALA A 2 13.55 -12.88 6.92
CA ALA A 2 14.36 -12.15 5.94
C ALA A 2 15.52 -11.47 6.68
N ASN A 3 16.76 -11.62 6.20
CA ASN A 3 17.92 -11.05 6.88
C ASN A 3 17.88 -9.51 6.73
N PRO A 4 17.66 -8.74 7.81
CA PRO A 4 17.49 -7.29 7.72
C PRO A 4 18.76 -6.57 7.21
N ILE A 5 19.92 -7.20 7.39
CA ILE A 5 21.23 -6.69 6.96
C ILE A 5 21.40 -6.77 5.43
N SER A 6 20.76 -7.74 4.76
CA SER A 6 20.88 -7.92 3.32
C SER A 6 20.22 -6.77 2.55
N PHE A 7 19.02 -6.36 2.97
CA PHE A 7 18.26 -5.32 2.26
C PHE A 7 18.91 -3.95 2.36
N ASP A 8 19.59 -3.62 3.47
CA ASP A 8 20.23 -2.31 3.60
C ASP A 8 21.32 -2.11 2.53
N ARG A 9 22.04 -3.19 2.19
CA ARG A 9 22.97 -3.20 1.05
C ARG A 9 22.25 -2.99 -0.29
N ASP A 10 21.12 -3.66 -0.51
CA ASP A 10 20.33 -3.52 -1.74
C ASP A 10 19.75 -2.11 -1.90
N PHE A 11 19.28 -1.49 -0.81
CA PHE A 11 18.88 -0.08 -0.80
C PHE A 11 20.04 0.87 -1.12
N GLY A 12 21.26 0.51 -0.71
CA GLY A 12 22.48 1.21 -1.11
C GLY A 12 22.75 1.20 -2.62
N TYR A 13 22.29 0.18 -3.35
CA TYR A 13 22.40 0.14 -4.82
C TYR A 13 21.18 0.74 -5.53
N LEU A 14 19.99 0.61 -4.94
CA LEU A 14 18.74 1.08 -5.51
C LEU A 14 18.70 2.60 -5.64
N LEU A 15 19.07 3.35 -4.59
CA LEU A 15 19.00 4.81 -4.62
C LEU A 15 19.89 5.43 -5.72
N PRO A 16 21.19 5.06 -5.85
CA PRO A 16 22.01 5.53 -6.96
C PRO A 16 21.50 5.09 -8.33
N PHE A 17 20.86 3.92 -8.42
CA PHE A 17 20.24 3.48 -9.67
C PHE A 17 19.07 4.39 -10.05
N MET A 18 18.20 4.74 -9.11
CA MET A 18 17.10 5.68 -9.36
C MET A 18 17.60 7.07 -9.74
N ASP A 19 18.70 7.53 -9.15
CA ASP A 19 19.35 8.78 -9.55
C ASP A 19 19.90 8.72 -10.99
N LYS A 20 20.47 7.58 -11.40
CA LYS A 20 20.89 7.36 -12.79
C LYS A 20 19.72 7.38 -13.76
N VAL A 21 18.58 6.77 -13.40
CA VAL A 21 17.36 6.81 -14.22
C VAL A 21 16.83 8.24 -14.34
N ALA A 22 16.82 9.00 -13.26
CA ALA A 22 16.43 10.41 -13.28
C ALA A 22 17.41 11.28 -14.09
N SER A 23 18.71 10.97 -14.07
CA SER A 23 19.70 11.63 -14.92
C SER A 23 19.46 11.33 -16.39
N ALA A 24 19.24 10.05 -16.75
CA ALA A 24 18.94 9.64 -18.12
C ALA A 24 17.61 10.22 -18.62
N ALA A 25 16.66 10.50 -17.70
CA ALA A 25 15.45 11.23 -18.02
C ALA A 25 15.73 12.63 -18.59
N SER A 26 16.83 13.27 -18.21
CA SER A 26 17.18 14.60 -18.73
C SER A 26 17.58 14.57 -20.21
N ASP A 27 18.08 13.43 -20.69
CA ASP A 27 18.52 13.24 -22.08
C ASP A 27 17.37 12.83 -23.02
N LEU A 28 16.15 12.62 -22.50
CA LEU A 28 15.01 12.27 -23.34
C LEU A 28 14.61 13.46 -24.23
N PRO A 29 14.35 13.25 -25.54
CA PRO A 29 13.98 14.32 -26.44
C PRO A 29 12.58 14.89 -26.16
N ASP A 30 11.64 14.04 -25.74
CA ASP A 30 10.26 14.45 -25.46
C ASP A 30 10.10 15.08 -24.06
N ALA A 31 9.66 16.34 -24.03
CA ALA A 31 9.53 17.10 -22.79
C ALA A 31 8.46 16.56 -21.85
N SER A 32 7.36 16.01 -22.40
CA SER A 32 6.27 15.45 -21.60
C SER A 32 6.72 14.17 -20.89
N ALA A 33 7.36 13.25 -21.63
CA ALA A 33 7.94 12.03 -21.06
C ALA A 33 9.02 12.33 -20.00
N ARG A 34 9.83 13.38 -20.19
CA ARG A 34 10.78 13.82 -19.14
C ARG A 34 10.09 14.19 -17.85
N GLN A 35 9.05 15.03 -17.93
CA GLN A 35 8.33 15.48 -16.74
C GLN A 35 7.62 14.31 -16.04
N GLU A 36 6.98 13.42 -16.81
CA GLU A 36 6.34 12.22 -16.29
C GLU A 36 7.37 11.32 -15.58
N LEU A 37 8.51 11.08 -16.21
CA LEU A 37 9.55 10.23 -15.63
C LEU A 37 10.15 10.83 -14.34
N VAL A 38 10.34 12.16 -14.29
CA VAL A 38 10.78 12.85 -13.06
C VAL A 38 9.76 12.68 -11.94
N GLN A 39 8.47 12.85 -12.24
CA GLN A 39 7.40 12.68 -11.26
C GLN A 39 7.35 11.22 -10.76
N LEU A 40 7.40 10.25 -11.66
CA LEU A 40 7.41 8.83 -11.32
C LEU A 40 8.62 8.47 -10.44
N MET A 41 9.82 8.98 -10.76
CA MET A 41 11.01 8.74 -9.95
C MET A 41 10.91 9.38 -8.55
N ALA A 42 10.31 10.56 -8.43
CA ALA A 42 10.09 11.19 -7.12
C ALA A 42 9.13 10.38 -6.25
N GLU A 43 8.01 9.91 -6.81
CA GLU A 43 7.05 9.07 -6.10
C GLU A 43 7.63 7.71 -5.70
N GLU A 44 8.39 7.09 -6.60
CA GLU A 44 9.00 5.80 -6.37
C GLU A 44 10.05 5.87 -5.24
N LYS A 45 10.83 6.95 -5.16
CA LYS A 45 11.78 7.16 -4.05
C LYS A 45 11.07 7.19 -2.70
N VAL A 46 9.95 7.92 -2.60
CA VAL A 46 9.13 7.98 -1.37
C VAL A 46 8.56 6.60 -1.04
N ARG A 47 8.13 5.84 -2.05
CA ARG A 47 7.61 4.48 -1.86
C ARG A 47 8.69 3.54 -1.32
N TRP A 48 9.90 3.58 -1.87
CA TRP A 48 11.01 2.75 -1.40
C TRP A 48 11.49 3.12 0.00
N GLU A 49 11.55 4.41 0.35
CA GLU A 49 11.83 4.84 1.73
C GLU A 49 10.78 4.32 2.72
N ARG A 50 9.50 4.30 2.32
CA ARG A 50 8.44 3.71 3.14
C ARG A 50 8.62 2.20 3.29
N ILE A 51 8.97 1.48 2.22
CA ILE A 51 9.25 0.04 2.27
C ILE A 51 10.44 -0.23 3.20
N ARG A 52 11.52 0.53 3.07
CA ARG A 52 12.70 0.45 3.95
C ARG A 52 12.30 0.62 5.41
N SER A 53 11.52 1.67 5.70
CA SER A 53 11.04 1.94 7.06
C SER A 53 10.20 0.77 7.61
N LEU A 54 9.32 0.18 6.80
CA LEU A 54 8.50 -0.97 7.20
C LEU A 54 9.35 -2.22 7.45
N LEU A 55 10.37 -2.47 6.62
CA LEU A 55 11.33 -3.56 6.81
C LEU A 55 12.19 -3.38 8.07
N GLN A 56 12.44 -2.12 8.47
CA GLN A 56 13.12 -1.76 9.72
C GLN A 56 12.19 -1.81 10.96
N GLY A 57 10.90 -2.14 10.79
CA GLY A 57 9.96 -2.30 11.89
C GLY A 57 9.09 -1.07 12.20
N ALA A 58 9.05 -0.07 11.32
CA ALA A 58 8.12 1.05 11.47
C ALA A 58 6.66 0.56 11.44
N PRO A 59 5.75 1.18 12.21
CA PRO A 59 4.35 0.78 12.23
C PRO A 59 3.70 0.98 10.87
N GLY A 60 2.92 -0.02 10.45
CA GLY A 60 2.06 0.07 9.27
C GLY A 60 1.05 1.21 9.42
N ARG A 61 0.65 1.84 8.33
CA ARG A 61 -0.27 3.01 8.36
C ARG A 61 -1.68 2.65 8.88
N GLY A 62 -2.00 1.35 9.00
CA GLY A 62 -3.20 0.83 9.64
C GLY A 62 -2.96 0.04 10.94
N GLY A 63 -1.73 0.05 11.47
CA GLY A 63 -1.31 -0.74 12.63
C GLY A 63 -1.13 0.11 13.88
N SER A 64 -2.16 0.83 14.31
CA SER A 64 -2.24 1.45 15.65
C SER A 64 -3.69 1.82 15.98
N ALA A 65 -4.45 0.81 16.36
CA ALA A 65 -5.65 0.95 17.21
C ALA A 65 -5.87 -0.34 18.03
N GLY A 66 -4.77 -0.99 18.45
CA GLY A 66 -4.82 -2.32 19.08
C GLY A 66 -3.71 -2.54 20.11
N ALA A 67 -3.33 -1.50 20.84
CA ALA A 67 -2.42 -1.61 21.98
C ALA A 67 -2.78 -0.55 23.05
N ALA A 68 -4.02 -0.62 23.53
CA ALA A 68 -4.41 -0.02 24.80
C ALA A 68 -5.31 -1.04 25.52
N ARG A 69 -4.69 -2.13 25.95
CA ARG A 69 -5.23 -2.98 27.02
C ARG A 69 -4.37 -2.77 28.24
N GLU A 70 -4.63 -1.67 28.94
CA GLU A 70 -4.38 -1.61 30.36
C GLU A 70 -5.66 -1.15 31.06
N SER A 71 -5.99 -1.94 32.06
CA SER A 71 -7.27 -2.10 32.72
C SER A 71 -7.56 -0.97 33.71
N LEU A 72 -8.66 -0.25 33.48
CA LEU A 72 -9.41 0.40 34.55
C LEU A 72 -10.84 -0.13 34.50
N ARG A 73 -11.09 -1.16 35.32
CA ARG A 73 -12.44 -1.55 35.73
C ARG A 73 -12.95 -0.47 36.70
N LEU A 74 -14.17 0.03 36.49
CA LEU A 74 -15.34 -0.26 37.34
C LEU A 74 -16.63 0.37 36.71
N PRO A 75 -17.83 -0.09 37.14
CA PRO A 75 -19.00 -0.27 36.28
C PRO A 75 -20.09 0.79 36.51
N THR A 76 -21.01 0.96 35.54
CA THR A 76 -22.42 1.31 35.81
C THR A 76 -23.28 1.01 34.58
N GLU A 77 -24.33 0.23 34.83
CA GLU A 77 -25.59 -0.05 34.10
C GLU A 77 -25.89 0.58 32.72
N ALA A 78 -26.10 -0.30 31.72
CA ALA A 78 -27.26 -0.50 30.82
C ALA A 78 -27.99 0.68 30.09
N PRO A 79 -28.80 0.42 29.03
CA PRO A 79 -28.61 -0.34 27.78
C PRO A 79 -29.03 0.53 26.52
N PRO A 80 -29.04 0.02 25.27
CA PRO A 80 -28.66 0.78 24.07
C PRO A 80 -29.80 1.50 23.34
N LEU A 81 -29.48 2.59 22.63
CA LEU A 81 -30.36 3.14 21.60
C LEU A 81 -29.64 3.21 20.26
N ALA A 82 -30.13 2.36 19.35
CA ALA A 82 -29.84 2.38 17.94
C ALA A 82 -30.04 3.79 17.36
N ARG A 83 -28.99 4.33 16.74
CA ARG A 83 -29.12 5.39 15.74
C ARG A 83 -28.62 4.86 14.41
N VAL A 84 -29.56 4.27 13.68
CA VAL A 84 -29.52 4.22 12.21
C VAL A 84 -29.92 5.59 11.69
N SER A 85 -29.06 6.22 10.89
CA SER A 85 -29.36 7.11 9.74
C SER A 85 -28.00 7.62 9.22
N ALA A 86 -27.47 7.11 8.10
CA ALA A 86 -27.90 7.30 6.70
C ALA A 86 -27.43 8.64 6.14
N ASP A 87 -26.23 8.63 5.54
CA ASP A 87 -25.77 9.47 4.42
C ASP A 87 -24.45 8.83 3.95
N GLY A 88 -24.16 8.47 2.70
CA GLY A 88 -24.81 8.56 1.42
C GLY A 88 -23.71 8.15 0.41
N VAL A 89 -23.90 7.04 -0.31
CA VAL A 89 -23.39 6.77 -1.67
C VAL A 89 -21.93 7.20 -2.00
N ASN A 90 -20.92 6.33 -1.94
CA ASN A 90 -20.53 5.48 -3.09
C ASN A 90 -19.59 4.38 -2.59
N ARG A 91 -20.18 3.23 -2.23
CA ARG A 91 -19.47 1.99 -1.94
C ARG A 91 -19.18 1.35 -3.30
N VAL A 92 -18.01 1.60 -3.87
CA VAL A 92 -17.57 0.92 -5.10
C VAL A 92 -17.67 -0.58 -4.85
N ALA A 93 -18.50 -1.22 -5.68
CA ALA A 93 -18.83 -2.62 -5.60
C ALA A 93 -17.57 -3.48 -5.61
N ARG A 94 -17.49 -4.39 -4.65
CA ARG A 94 -16.68 -5.60 -4.79
C ARG A 94 -17.36 -6.44 -5.86
N SER A 95 -16.91 -6.33 -7.11
CA SER A 95 -17.29 -7.28 -8.16
C SER A 95 -16.56 -8.59 -7.90
N GLU A 96 -17.16 -9.44 -7.05
CA GLU A 96 -17.02 -10.88 -7.22
C GLU A 96 -17.79 -11.26 -8.49
N ALA A 97 -17.12 -11.17 -9.63
CA ALA A 97 -17.57 -11.86 -10.83
C ALA A 97 -17.09 -13.31 -10.72
N GLY A 98 -17.93 -14.16 -10.12
CA GLY A 98 -17.81 -15.60 -10.28
C GLY A 98 -17.98 -15.95 -11.76
N PHE A 99 -16.87 -16.18 -12.46
CA PHE A 99 -16.89 -16.79 -13.78
C PHE A 99 -17.03 -18.30 -13.60
N THR A 100 -18.26 -18.80 -13.56
CA THR A 100 -18.56 -20.20 -13.81
C THR A 100 -18.28 -20.50 -15.28
N VAL A 101 -17.10 -21.05 -15.58
CA VAL A 101 -16.80 -21.63 -16.90
C VAL A 101 -17.55 -22.96 -16.99
N GLY A 102 -18.59 -22.98 -17.83
CA GLY A 102 -19.33 -24.18 -18.17
C GLY A 102 -18.42 -25.25 -18.79
N SER A 103 -18.60 -26.48 -18.33
CA SER A 103 -17.85 -27.64 -18.81
C SER A 103 -18.24 -27.96 -20.27
N LEU A 104 -17.28 -27.83 -21.19
CA LEU A 104 -17.39 -28.36 -22.56
C LEU A 104 -17.38 -29.90 -22.49
N LYS A 105 -18.55 -30.54 -22.64
CA LYS A 105 -18.61 -31.97 -22.98
C LYS A 105 -18.36 -32.11 -24.48
N THR A 106 -17.22 -32.69 -24.82
CA THR A 106 -16.88 -33.15 -26.17
C THR A 106 -17.83 -34.28 -26.58
N THR A 107 -18.28 -34.23 -27.84
CA THR A 107 -19.05 -35.27 -28.51
C THR A 107 -18.12 -36.41 -28.95
N ARG A 108 -18.59 -37.65 -28.80
CA ARG A 108 -18.32 -38.73 -29.74
C ARG A 108 -19.48 -39.73 -29.69
#